data_AF-A0A7W0Q179-F1
#
_entry.id   AF-A0A7W0Q179-F1
#
_cell.length_a   1.000
_cell.length_b   1.000
_cell.length_c   1.000
_cell.angle_alpha   90.00
_cell.angle_beta   90.00
_cell.angle_gamma   90.00
#
_symmetry.space_group_name_H-M   'P 1'
#
loop_
_entity.id
_entity.type
_entity.pdbx_description
1 polymer ?
#
loop_
_entity_poly.entity_id
_entity_poly.type
_entity_poly.pdbx_seq_one_letter_code
_entity_poly.pdbx_strand_id
1 'polypeptide(L)'
;MRATLIAFALGAAATALLAVAVALGLAALADAAGRETFTVGLGGIELVAFERTARGTATTFGPALAVLPLLGGALNAAGASLVRRRTGRSA
;
A
#
# COMPACT_ATOMS: atom_id res chain seq x y z
N MET A 1 -20.71 0.79 14.68
CA MET A 1 -19.26 1.02 14.90
C MET A 1 -18.41 -0.21 14.68
N ARG A 2 -18.67 -1.35 15.35
CA ARG A 2 -17.84 -2.57 15.23
C ARG A 2 -17.59 -3.03 13.79
N ALA A 3 -18.63 -3.13 12.95
CA ALA A 3 -18.49 -3.53 11.55
C ALA A 3 -17.62 -2.57 10.72
N THR A 4 -17.74 -1.26 10.94
CA THR A 4 -16.94 -0.23 10.25
C THR A 4 -15.47 -0.30 10.63
N LEU A 5 -15.17 -0.58 11.91
CA LEU A 5 -13.79 -0.77 12.38
C LEU A 5 -13.16 -2.04 11.79
N ILE A 6 -13.93 -3.14 11.70
CA ILE A 6 -13.46 -4.37 11.05
C ILE A 6 -13.17 -4.12 9.56
N ALA A 7 -14.07 -3.43 8.87
CA ALA A 7 -13.86 -3.04 7.47
C ALA A 7 -12.61 -2.15 7.32
N PHE A 8 -12.40 -1.18 8.21
CA PHE A 8 -11.19 -0.38 8.24
C PHE A 8 -9.94 -1.25 8.39
N ALA A 9 -9.90 -2.11 9.41
CA ALA A 9 -8.75 -2.96 9.68
C ALA A 9 -8.42 -3.90 8.52
N LEU A 10 -9.43 -4.51 7.89
CA LEU A 10 -9.26 -5.38 6.72
C LEU A 10 -8.73 -4.59 5.51
N GLY A 11 -9.27 -3.40 5.26
CA GLY A 11 -8.81 -2.55 4.16
C GLY A 11 -7.37 -2.09 4.37
N ALA A 12 -7.02 -1.73 5.61
CA ALA A 12 -5.67 -1.34 5.97
C ALA A 12 -4.68 -2.49 5.83
N ALA A 13 -5.01 -3.67 6.36
CA ALA A 13 -4.17 -4.86 6.27
C ALA A 13 -3.96 -5.30 4.81
N ALA A 14 -5.03 -5.36 4.01
CA ALA A 14 -4.93 -5.73 2.60
C ALA A 14 -4.04 -4.74 1.82
N THR A 15 -4.20 -3.45 2.06
CA THR A 15 -3.41 -2.42 1.39
C THR A 15 -1.95 -2.43 1.85
N ALA A 16 -1.69 -2.69 3.13
CA ALA A 16 -0.33 -2.86 3.66
C ALA A 16 0.39 -4.04 3.00
N LEU A 17 -0.26 -5.20 2.97
CA LEU A 17 0.29 -6.41 2.35
C LEU A 17 0.57 -6.19 0.86
N LEU A 18 -0.38 -5.59 0.15
CA LEU A 18 -0.22 -5.27 -1.27
C LEU A 18 0.94 -4.29 -1.50
N ALA A 19 1.02 -3.22 -0.71
CA ALA A 19 2.07 -2.21 -0.86
C ALA A 19 3.47 -2.79 -0.62
N VAL A 20 3.63 -3.64 0.40
CA VAL A 20 4.89 -4.37 0.65
C VAL A 20 5.22 -5.33 -0.49
N ALA A 21 4.24 -6.12 -0.95
CA ALA A 21 4.44 -7.06 -2.05
C ALA A 21 4.87 -6.35 -3.34
N VAL A 22 4.23 -5.21 -3.66
CA VAL A 22 4.60 -4.37 -4.81
C VAL A 22 5.99 -3.78 -4.64
N ALA A 23 6.33 -3.23 -3.47
CA ALA A 23 7.66 -2.67 -3.23
C ALA A 23 8.77 -3.72 -3.42
N LEU A 24 8.60 -4.92 -2.85
CA LEU A 24 9.54 -6.03 -3.00
C LEU A 24 9.62 -6.53 -4.45
N GLY A 25 8.48 -6.68 -5.12
CA GLY A 25 8.44 -7.09 -6.53
C GLY A 25 9.14 -6.11 -7.45
N LEU A 26 8.99 -4.81 -7.21
CA LEU A 26 9.67 -3.76 -7.96
C LEU A 26 11.18 -3.73 -7.69
N ALA A 27 11.60 -3.91 -6.44
CA ALA A 27 13.02 -4.02 -6.10
C ALA A 27 13.67 -5.24 -6.79
N ALA A 28 13.02 -6.40 -6.76
CA ALA A 28 13.50 -7.61 -7.42
C ALA A 28 13.56 -7.44 -8.95
N LEU A 29 12.57 -6.76 -9.55
CA LEU A 29 12.56 -6.48 -10.98
C LEU A 29 13.66 -5.48 -11.37
N ALA A 30 13.90 -4.45 -10.57
CA ALA A 30 14.98 -3.49 -10.78
C ALA A 30 16.35 -4.17 -10.73
N ASP A 31 16.53 -5.08 -9.77
CA ASP A 31 17.74 -5.89 -9.63
C ASP A 31 17.95 -6.81 -10.85
N ALA A 32 16.92 -7.56 -11.26
CA ALA A 32 16.96 -8.43 -12.43
C ALA A 32 17.20 -7.66 -13.74
N ALA A 33 16.68 -6.44 -13.85
CA ALA A 33 16.87 -5.57 -15.01
C ALA A 33 18.24 -4.87 -15.04
N GLY A 34 19.07 -5.06 -14.01
CA GLY A 34 20.41 -4.47 -13.95
C GLY A 34 20.42 -2.97 -13.68
N ARG A 35 19.35 -2.39 -13.13
CA ARG A 35 19.26 -0.96 -12.84
C ARG A 35 20.21 -0.58 -11.70
N GLU A 36 20.87 0.57 -11.81
CA GLU A 36 21.71 1.11 -10.73
C GLU A 36 20.89 1.81 -9.65
N THR A 37 19.87 2.57 -10.06
CA THR A 37 18.96 3.26 -9.14
C THR A 37 17.53 3.18 -9.66
N PHE A 38 16.57 3.15 -8.74
CA PHE A 38 15.15 3.14 -9.05
C PHE A 38 14.35 3.70 -7.88
N THR A 39 13.39 4.58 -8.16
CA THR A 39 12.53 5.18 -7.12
C THR A 39 11.08 5.17 -7.59
N VAL A 40 10.18 4.77 -6.69
CA VAL A 40 8.74 4.78 -6.92
C VAL A 40 8.09 5.59 -5.84
N GLY A 41 7.26 6.53 -6.26
CA GLY A 41 6.44 7.34 -5.36
C GLY A 41 5.05 7.55 -5.92
N LEU A 42 4.15 7.98 -5.05
CA LEU A 42 2.78 8.38 -5.38
C LEU A 42 2.56 9.81 -4.92
N GLY A 43 2.34 10.75 -5.84
CA GLY A 43 2.05 12.14 -5.51
C GLY A 43 3.14 12.84 -4.67
N GLY A 44 4.41 12.48 -4.86
CA GLY A 44 5.54 13.03 -4.11
C GLY A 44 5.88 12.28 -2.81
N ILE A 45 5.10 11.27 -2.41
CA ILE A 45 5.41 10.41 -1.27
C ILE A 45 6.10 9.15 -1.77
N GLU A 46 7.31 8.90 -1.31
CA GLU A 46 8.09 7.73 -1.71
C GLU A 46 7.50 6.45 -1.14
N LEU A 47 7.42 5.42 -1.99
CA LEU A 47 7.02 4.07 -1.63
C LEU A 47 8.25 3.19 -1.41
N VAL A 48 9.15 3.17 -2.40
CA VAL A 48 10.38 2.41 -2.35
C VAL A 48 11.46 3.09 -3.20
N ALA A 49 12.67 3.13 -2.68
CA ALA A 49 13.88 3.38 -3.44
C ALA A 49 14.78 2.15 -3.41
N PHE A 50 15.39 1.87 -4.54
CA PHE A 50 16.37 0.83 -4.75
C PHE A 50 17.66 1.47 -5.26
N GLU A 51 18.77 1.07 -4.66
CA GLU A 51 20.10 1.50 -5.05
C GLU A 51 21.03 0.29 -5.09
N ARG A 52 21.70 0.09 -6.22
CA ARG A 52 22.73 -0.93 -6.38
C ARG A 52 24.09 -0.24 -6.32
N THR A 53 24.89 -0.65 -5.35
CA THR A 53 26.25 -0.17 -5.14
C THR A 53 27.26 -1.27 -5.43
N ALA A 54 28.56 -0.91 -5.54
CA ALA A 54 29.64 -1.88 -5.68
C ALA A 54 29.76 -2.87 -4.51
N ARG A 55 29.10 -2.60 -3.37
CA ARG A 55 29.12 -3.45 -2.16
C ARG A 55 27.84 -4.27 -1.97
N GLY A 56 26.83 -4.10 -2.83
CA GLY A 56 25.54 -4.79 -2.75
C GLY A 56 24.35 -3.89 -3.06
N THR A 57 23.16 -4.42 -2.82
CA THR A 57 21.87 -3.74 -3.07
C THR A 57 21.27 -3.20 -1.77
N ALA A 58 20.81 -1.95 -1.79
CA ALA A 58 20.04 -1.33 -0.73
C ALA A 58 18.60 -1.09 -1.20
N THR A 59 17.64 -1.32 -0.31
CA THR A 59 16.22 -1.00 -0.54
C THR A 59 15.73 -0.17 0.63
N THR A 60 15.30 1.05 0.34
CA THR A 60 14.74 1.98 1.31
C THR A 60 13.23 2.01 1.17
N PHE A 61 12.53 1.84 2.27
CA PHE A 61 11.09 1.91 2.32
C PHE A 61 10.63 3.31 2.71
N GLY A 62 9.81 3.92 1.85
CA GLY A 62 9.36 5.29 2.05
C GLY A 62 8.10 5.41 2.90
N PRO A 63 7.72 6.65 3.28
CA PRO A 63 6.58 6.92 4.15
C PRO A 63 5.23 6.50 3.54
N ALA A 64 5.12 6.29 2.23
CA ALA A 64 3.88 5.82 1.61
C ALA A 64 3.45 4.45 2.14
N LEU A 65 4.36 3.59 2.62
CA LEU A 65 4.01 2.32 3.25
C LEU A 65 3.20 2.49 4.55
N ALA A 66 3.34 3.61 5.25
CA ALA A 66 2.54 3.91 6.44
C ALA A 66 1.21 4.58 6.07
N VAL A 67 1.21 5.42 5.03
CA VAL A 67 0.03 6.21 4.62
C VAL A 67 -0.99 5.36 3.84
N LEU A 68 -0.54 4.51 2.93
CA LEU A 68 -1.42 3.69 2.08
C LEU A 68 -2.37 2.77 2.88
N PRO A 69 -1.95 2.07 3.95
CA PRO A 69 -2.86 1.30 4.79
C PRO A 69 -3.98 2.14 5.40
N LEU A 70 -3.66 3.35 5.86
CA LEU A 70 -4.66 4.24 6.45
C LEU A 70 -5.71 4.65 5.42
N LEU A 71 -5.27 4.99 4.20
CA LEU A 71 -6.17 5.32 3.09
C LEU A 71 -7.01 4.13 2.67
N GLY A 72 -6.40 2.95 2.51
CA GLY A 72 -7.10 1.72 2.15
C GLY A 72 -8.14 1.32 3.19
N GLY A 73 -7.81 1.43 4.48
CA GLY A 73 -8.76 1.22 5.56
C GLY A 73 -9.91 2.21 5.51
N ALA A 74 -9.62 3.51 5.35
CA ALA A 74 -10.64 4.54 5.28
C ALA A 74 -11.60 4.33 4.10
N LEU A 75 -11.06 4.03 2.91
CA LEU A 75 -11.84 3.74 1.71
C LEU A 75 -12.71 2.49 1.89
N ASN A 76 -12.17 1.42 2.47
CA ASN A 76 -12.94 0.19 2.69
C ASN A 76 -14.06 0.40 3.72
N ALA A 77 -13.77 1.12 4.80
CA ALA A 77 -14.77 1.49 5.80
C ALA A 77 -15.88 2.39 5.22
N ALA A 78 -15.52 3.33 4.36
CA ALA A 78 -16.48 4.18 3.65
C ALA A 78 -17.35 3.34 2.69
N GLY A 79 -16.74 2.47 1.89
CA GLY A 79 -17.45 1.55 1.00
C GLY A 79 -18.44 0.65 1.74
N ALA A 80 -18.00 -0.01 2.82
CA ALA A 80 -18.86 -0.83 3.67
C ALA A 80 -20.03 -0.03 4.26
N SER A 81 -19.78 1.22 4.66
CA SER A 81 -20.82 2.10 5.20
C SER A 81 -21.85 2.51 4.14
N LEU A 82 -21.42 2.77 2.90
CA LEU A 82 -22.31 3.08 1.78
C LEU A 82 -23.19 1.89 1.39
N VAL A 83 -22.61 0.69 1.33
CA VAL A 83 -23.37 -0.55 1.05
C VAL A 83 -24.44 -0.78 2.11
N ARG A 84 -24.08 -0.67 3.40
CA ARG A 84 -25.04 -0.83 4.51
C ARG A 84 -26.20 0.17 4.46
N ARG A 85 -25.95 1.41 4.03
CA ARG A 85 -26.99 2.43 3.86
C ARG A 85 -27.95 2.11 2.71
N ARG A 86 -27.48 1.41 1.67
CA ARG A 86 -28.33 0.98 0.55
C ARG A 86 -29.18 -0.22 0.91
N THR A 87 -28.60 -1.24 1.56
CA THR A 87 -29.33 -2.46 1.95
C THR A 87 -30.38 -2.22 3.03
N GLY A 88 -30.13 -1.29 3.97
CA GLY A 88 -31.13 -0.88 4.96
C GLY A 88 -32.24 0.02 4.42
N ARG A 89 -32.19 0.43 3.13
CA ARG A 89 -33.20 1.25 2.46
C ARG A 89 -34.15 0.43 1.58
N SER A 90 -33.83 -0.85 1.39
CA SER A 90 -34.59 -1.82 0.59
C SER A 90 -35.42 -2.79 1.46
N ALA A 91 -35.45 -2.57 2.77
CA ALA A 91 -36.25 -3.31 3.76
C ALA A 91 -37.23 -2.35 4.43
#